data_AF-A0A257Y5Y6-F1
#
_entry.id   AF-A0A257Y5Y6-F1
#
_cell.length_a   1.000
_cell.length_b   1.000
_cell.length_c   1.000
_cell.angle_alpha   90.00
_cell.angle_beta   90.00
_cell.angle_gamma   90.00
#
_symmetry.space_group_name_H-M   'P 1'
#
loop_
_entity.id
_entity.type
_entity.pdbx_description
1 polymer ?
#
loop_
_entity_poly.entity_id
_entity_poly.type
_entity_poly.pdbx_seq_one_letter_code
_entity_poly.pdbx_strand_id
1 'polypeptide(L)'
;MAKLIVDGTEVDVPAEYTLLQACEVAGVEIPRFCFHERLSIAGNCRMCLVEVKGGPPKPTASCAMAVKDLRPGPNGEPPVVLTKSPMVKKAREGVMEFLLINHPLDCPICDQGGECDLQDQAMAYGVDTSRFAENKRA
;
A
#
# COMPACT_ATOMS: atom_id res chain seq x y z
N MET A 1 19.88 -13.11 -0.88
CA MET A 1 19.42 -12.78 0.48
C MET A 1 19.84 -11.36 0.76
N ALA A 2 18.87 -10.49 1.03
CA ALA A 2 19.02 -9.06 1.26
C ALA A 2 18.27 -8.70 2.54
N LYS A 3 18.96 -8.03 3.46
CA LYS A 3 18.40 -7.58 4.72
C LYS A 3 17.65 -6.28 4.55
N LEU A 4 16.46 -6.20 5.15
CA LEU A 4 15.70 -4.97 5.31
C LEU A 4 15.02 -4.94 6.69
N ILE A 5 14.64 -3.76 7.14
CA ILE A 5 13.91 -3.56 8.39
C ILE A 5 12.50 -3.06 8.04
N VAL A 6 11.47 -3.82 8.38
CA VAL A 6 10.06 -3.46 8.19
C VAL A 6 9.44 -3.15 9.55
N ASP A 7 9.06 -1.88 9.79
CA ASP A 7 8.47 -1.43 11.06
C ASP A 7 9.27 -1.88 12.32
N GLY A 8 10.60 -1.93 12.20
CA GLY A 8 11.50 -2.37 13.27
C GLY A 8 11.83 -3.87 13.28
N THR A 9 11.18 -4.67 12.45
CA THR A 9 11.45 -6.11 12.29
C THR A 9 12.47 -6.32 11.18
N GLU A 10 13.63 -6.90 11.51
CA GLU A 10 14.62 -7.30 10.50
C GLU A 10 14.16 -8.58 9.79
N VAL A 11 14.17 -8.56 8.46
CA VAL A 11 13.88 -9.73 7.62
C VAL A 11 14.98 -9.90 6.57
N ASP A 12 15.20 -11.16 6.19
CA ASP A 12 16.13 -11.53 5.13
C ASP A 12 15.36 -12.25 4.02
N VAL A 13 15.30 -11.62 2.85
CA VAL A 13 14.48 -12.07 1.72
C VAL A 13 15.28 -12.08 0.42
N PRO A 14 14.81 -12.76 -0.64
CA PRO A 14 15.40 -12.64 -1.96
C PRO A 14 15.41 -11.17 -2.43
N ALA A 15 16.49 -10.73 -3.06
CA ALA A 15 16.64 -9.34 -3.50
C ALA A 15 15.60 -8.93 -4.57
N GLU A 16 15.02 -9.93 -5.24
CA GLU A 16 13.99 -9.78 -6.27
C GLU A 16 12.58 -9.66 -5.71
N TYR A 17 12.38 -9.88 -4.41
CA TYR A 17 11.08 -9.64 -3.80
C TYR A 17 10.72 -8.16 -3.92
N THR A 18 9.43 -7.93 -4.13
CA THR A 18 8.86 -6.59 -3.97
C THR A 18 8.86 -6.20 -2.50
N LEU A 19 8.80 -4.91 -2.19
CA LEU A 19 8.64 -4.47 -0.79
C LEU A 19 7.35 -5.02 -0.18
N LEU A 20 6.30 -5.23 -0.98
CA LEU A 20 5.06 -5.83 -0.52
C LEU A 20 5.31 -7.25 0.02
N GLN A 21 5.96 -8.09 -0.77
CA GLN A 21 6.30 -9.47 -0.36
C GLN A 21 7.25 -9.47 0.84
N ALA A 22 8.20 -8.54 0.89
CA ALA A 22 9.10 -8.41 2.03
C ALA A 22 8.36 -8.01 3.32
N CYS A 23 7.32 -7.17 3.22
CA CYS A 23 6.45 -6.83 4.35
C CYS A 23 5.59 -8.02 4.78
N GLU A 24 5.09 -8.83 3.85
CA GLU A 24 4.35 -10.06 4.19
C GLU A 24 5.22 -11.05 4.98
N VAL A 25 6.50 -11.22 4.60
CA VAL A 25 7.46 -12.03 5.36
C VAL A 25 7.68 -11.48 6.77
N ALA A 26 7.61 -10.15 6.95
CA ALA A 26 7.66 -9.50 8.26
C ALA A 26 6.33 -9.59 9.05
N GLY A 27 5.29 -10.25 8.51
CA GLY A 27 3.96 -10.32 9.12
C GLY A 27 3.15 -9.03 9.02
N VAL A 28 3.53 -8.13 8.11
CA VAL A 28 2.86 -6.85 7.88
C VAL A 28 2.03 -6.92 6.61
N GLU A 29 0.71 -6.83 6.78
CA GLU A 29 -0.22 -6.74 5.67
C GLU A 29 -0.28 -5.31 5.10
N ILE A 30 -0.13 -5.20 3.78
CA ILE A 30 -0.25 -3.94 3.05
C ILE A 30 -1.54 -3.97 2.21
N PRO A 31 -2.41 -2.96 2.32
CA PRO A 31 -3.63 -2.90 1.54
C PRO A 31 -3.33 -2.79 0.04
N ARG A 32 -4.07 -3.55 -0.77
CA ARG A 32 -3.86 -3.71 -2.21
C ARG A 32 -5.19 -3.89 -2.92
N PHE A 33 -5.25 -3.43 -4.17
CA PHE A 33 -6.37 -3.70 -5.08
C PHE A 33 -5.90 -4.34 -6.38
N CYS A 34 -4.96 -3.68 -7.09
CA CYS A 34 -4.54 -4.15 -8.41
C CYS A 34 -3.39 -5.17 -8.38
N PHE A 35 -2.85 -5.50 -7.20
CA PHE A 35 -1.77 -6.49 -7.08
C PHE A 35 -2.37 -7.85 -6.76
N HIS A 36 -1.92 -8.86 -7.50
CA HIS A 36 -2.26 -10.26 -7.25
C HIS A 36 -1.00 -11.10 -7.47
N GLU A 37 -0.70 -12.02 -6.56
CA GLU A 37 0.53 -12.84 -6.55
C GLU A 37 0.76 -13.65 -7.84
N ARG A 38 -0.32 -14.02 -8.53
CA ARG A 38 -0.28 -14.82 -9.76
C ARG A 38 -0.46 -14.01 -11.05
N LEU A 39 -0.54 -12.68 -10.95
CA LEU A 39 -0.68 -11.78 -12.10
C LEU A 39 0.53 -10.85 -12.19
N SER A 40 0.71 -10.22 -13.36
CA SER A 40 1.73 -9.19 -13.54
C SER A 40 1.48 -7.96 -12.67
N ILE A 41 2.56 -7.31 -12.23
CA ILE A 41 2.50 -6.05 -11.48
C ILE A 41 1.93 -4.93 -12.36
N ALA A 42 0.81 -4.32 -11.95
CA ALA A 42 0.17 -3.22 -12.68
C ALA A 42 0.57 -1.83 -12.15
N GLY A 43 0.38 -1.58 -10.85
CA GLY A 43 0.69 -0.29 -10.23
C GLY A 43 -0.37 0.81 -10.41
N ASN A 44 -1.59 0.45 -10.82
CA ASN A 44 -2.65 1.40 -11.19
C ASN A 44 -3.38 2.02 -9.98
N CYS A 45 -3.50 1.31 -8.85
CA CYS A 45 -4.34 1.76 -7.72
C CYS A 45 -3.63 2.59 -6.66
N ARG A 46 -2.31 2.41 -6.48
CA ARG A 46 -1.48 3.06 -5.44
C ARG A 46 -1.92 2.83 -3.98
N MET A 47 -2.77 1.85 -3.67
CA MET A 47 -3.16 1.57 -2.28
C MET A 47 -2.00 1.04 -1.41
N CYS A 48 -1.05 0.36 -2.05
CA CYS A 48 0.08 -0.29 -1.39
C CYS A 48 1.24 0.66 -1.03
N LEU A 49 1.00 1.97 -0.94
CA LEU A 49 2.04 2.95 -0.66
C LEU A 49 2.66 2.71 0.72
N VAL A 50 3.99 2.79 0.78
CA VAL A 50 4.84 2.69 1.98
C VAL A 50 5.89 3.79 1.98
N GLU A 51 6.47 4.08 3.14
CA GLU A 51 7.59 5.01 3.26
C GLU A 51 8.90 4.24 3.33
N VAL A 52 9.91 4.70 2.60
CA VAL A 52 11.29 4.20 2.68
C VAL A 52 12.12 5.28 3.35
N LYS A 53 12.70 5.00 4.51
CA LYS A 53 13.49 5.96 5.29
C LYS A 53 14.70 6.42 4.49
N GLY A 54 14.88 7.74 4.36
CA GLY A 54 15.96 8.32 3.54
C GLY A 54 15.73 8.20 2.02
N GLY A 55 14.57 7.69 1.60
CA GLY A 55 14.12 7.70 0.22
C GLY A 55 13.66 9.09 -0.24
N PRO A 56 13.16 9.19 -1.49
CA PRO A 56 12.54 10.41 -1.99
C PRO A 56 11.43 10.91 -1.07
N PRO A 57 11.11 12.22 -1.07
CA PRO A 57 10.04 12.82 -0.25
C PRO A 57 8.64 12.50 -0.79
N LYS A 58 8.41 11.23 -1.16
CA LYS A 58 7.14 10.69 -1.64
C LYS A 58 7.05 9.21 -1.27
N PRO A 59 5.85 8.70 -0.98
CA PRO A 59 5.68 7.28 -0.69
C PRO A 59 5.94 6.43 -1.94
N THR A 60 6.38 5.20 -1.71
CA THR A 60 6.78 4.23 -2.73
C THR A 60 5.71 3.15 -2.88
N ALA A 61 5.39 2.76 -4.12
CA ALA A 61 4.48 1.65 -4.38
C ALA A 61 5.18 0.33 -4.05
N SER A 62 4.79 -0.29 -2.93
CA SER A 62 5.45 -1.51 -2.44
C SER A 62 5.31 -2.70 -3.38
N CYS A 63 4.24 -2.77 -4.17
CA CYS A 63 3.97 -3.86 -5.10
C CYS A 63 4.89 -3.90 -6.32
N ALA A 64 5.68 -2.84 -6.57
CA ALA A 64 6.51 -2.72 -7.77
C ALA A 64 7.99 -2.44 -7.46
N MET A 65 8.28 -1.79 -6.33
CA MET A 65 9.66 -1.56 -5.90
C MET A 65 10.27 -2.88 -5.42
N ALA A 66 11.39 -3.30 -6.00
CA ALA A 66 12.12 -4.47 -5.52
C ALA A 66 13.05 -4.11 -4.37
N VAL A 67 13.38 -5.09 -3.51
CA VAL A 67 14.33 -4.90 -2.40
C VAL A 67 15.71 -4.47 -2.90
N LYS A 68 16.17 -5.04 -4.02
CA LYS A 68 17.45 -4.67 -4.65
C LYS A 68 17.54 -3.20 -5.10
N ASP A 69 16.41 -2.55 -5.34
CA ASP A 69 16.36 -1.17 -5.80
C ASP A 69 16.51 -0.17 -4.63
N LEU A 70 16.45 -0.66 -3.39
CA LEU A 70 16.66 0.16 -2.21
C LEU A 70 18.13 0.49 -2.00
N ARG A 71 18.38 1.76 -1.67
CA ARG A 71 19.71 2.20 -1.23
C ARG A 71 19.88 1.89 0.25
N PRO A 72 21.03 1.33 0.66
CA PRO A 72 21.39 1.23 2.06
C PRO A 72 21.45 2.60 2.74
N GLY A 73 21.42 2.60 4.08
CA GLY A 73 21.66 3.80 4.87
C GLY A 73 23.08 4.36 4.67
N PRO A 74 23.35 5.61 5.12
CA PRO A 74 24.63 6.29 4.92
C PRO A 74 25.85 5.51 5.41
N ASN A 75 25.67 4.65 6.41
CA ASN A 75 26.72 3.82 7.02
C ASN A 75 26.67 2.34 6.57
N GLY A 76 25.93 2.02 5.49
CA GLY A 76 25.72 0.63 5.04
C GLY A 76 24.64 -0.13 5.82
N GLU A 77 23.82 0.57 6.60
CA GLU A 77 22.70 0.00 7.34
C GLU A 77 21.63 -0.58 6.39
N PRO A 78 20.93 -1.65 6.79
CA PRO A 78 19.81 -2.18 6.02
C PRO A 78 18.75 -1.10 5.72
N PRO A 79 18.15 -1.09 4.52
CA PRO A 79 17.06 -0.18 4.21
C PRO A 79 15.87 -0.38 5.17
N VAL A 80 15.23 0.72 5.55
CA VAL A 80 14.08 0.72 6.49
C VAL A 80 12.80 1.09 5.75
N VAL A 81 11.81 0.22 5.84
CA VAL A 81 10.45 0.42 5.32
C VAL A 81 9.52 0.68 6.51
N LEU A 82 8.76 1.77 6.42
CA LEU A 82 7.74 2.15 7.40
C LEU A 82 6.37 2.02 6.75
N THR A 83 5.48 1.25 7.35
CA THR A 83 4.13 1.00 6.79
C THR A 83 3.03 1.74 7.54
N LYS A 84 3.35 2.35 8.69
CA LYS A 84 2.41 3.02 9.60
C LYS A 84 2.76 4.49 9.88
N SER A 85 3.68 5.08 9.11
CA SER A 85 4.06 6.49 9.29
C SER A 85 2.91 7.44 8.95
N PRO A 86 2.95 8.71 9.43
CA PRO A 86 1.96 9.71 9.05
C PRO A 86 1.87 9.94 7.53
N MET A 87 2.99 9.81 6.81
CA MET A 87 3.02 9.91 5.34
C MET A 87 2.23 8.76 4.70
N VAL A 88 2.44 7.53 5.17
CA VAL A 88 1.75 6.36 4.63
C VAL A 88 0.27 6.39 4.93
N LYS A 89 -0.11 6.74 6.17
CA LYS A 89 -1.51 6.89 6.56
C LYS A 89 -2.22 7.90 5.65
N LYS A 90 -1.67 9.10 5.51
CA LYS A 90 -2.22 10.16 4.64
C LYS A 90 -2.30 9.74 3.17
N ALA A 91 -1.31 8.99 2.70
CA ALA A 91 -1.30 8.50 1.31
C ALA A 91 -2.41 7.48 1.07
N ARG A 92 -2.64 6.53 1.98
CA ARG A 92 -3.70 5.52 1.88
C ARG A 92 -5.09 6.13 2.01
N GLU A 93 -5.28 7.04 2.96
CA GLU A 93 -6.52 7.81 3.10
C GLU A 93 -6.85 8.57 1.82
N GLY A 94 -5.87 9.25 1.23
CA GLY A 94 -6.05 9.98 -0.03
C GLY A 94 -6.36 9.06 -1.22
N VAL A 95 -5.67 7.92 -1.33
CA VAL A 95 -5.97 6.92 -2.38
C VAL A 95 -7.38 6.37 -2.21
N MET A 96 -7.78 6.01 -0.99
CA MET A 96 -9.11 5.52 -0.70
C MET A 96 -10.18 6.55 -1.05
N GLU A 97 -9.96 7.82 -0.70
CA GLU A 97 -10.86 8.90 -1.10
C GLU A 97 -11.01 8.96 -2.63
N PHE A 98 -9.90 8.92 -3.39
CA PHE A 98 -9.94 8.90 -4.85
C PHE A 98 -10.59 7.66 -5.47
N LEU A 99 -10.54 6.51 -4.80
CA LEU A 99 -11.28 5.33 -5.25
C LEU A 99 -12.79 5.52 -5.04
N LEU A 100 -13.18 6.12 -3.92
CA LEU A 100 -14.58 6.30 -3.54
C LEU A 100 -15.25 7.53 -4.18
N ILE A 101 -14.51 8.54 -4.67
CA ILE A 101 -15.12 9.76 -5.24
C ILE A 101 -16.12 9.42 -6.34
N ASN A 102 -15.80 8.44 -7.20
CA ASN A 102 -16.59 8.06 -8.36
C ASN A 102 -17.13 6.63 -8.26
N HIS A 103 -16.96 5.95 -7.12
CA HIS A 103 -17.59 4.66 -6.86
C HIS A 103 -19.07 4.87 -6.54
N PRO A 104 -20.01 4.10 -7.14
CA PRO A 104 -21.43 4.25 -6.89
C PRO A 104 -21.81 3.79 -5.47
N LEU A 105 -22.93 4.27 -4.95
CA LEU A 105 -23.44 3.91 -3.62
C LEU A 105 -24.31 2.65 -3.69
N ASP A 106 -23.77 1.62 -4.34
CA ASP A 106 -24.51 0.40 -4.67
C ASP A 106 -24.28 -0.72 -3.67
N CYS A 107 -23.57 -0.47 -2.56
CA CYS A 107 -23.26 -1.51 -1.57
C CYS A 107 -24.47 -2.38 -1.14
N PRO A 108 -25.69 -1.85 -0.96
CA PRO A 108 -26.86 -2.67 -0.60
C PRO A 108 -27.37 -3.60 -1.71
N ILE A 109 -27.01 -3.34 -2.97
CA ILE A 109 -27.45 -4.12 -4.15
C ILE A 109 -26.28 -4.82 -4.86
N CYS A 110 -25.05 -4.55 -4.45
CA CYS A 110 -23.84 -5.16 -4.97
C CYS A 110 -23.73 -6.58 -4.39
N ASP A 111 -23.58 -7.58 -5.26
CA ASP A 111 -23.45 -8.99 -4.84
C ASP A 111 -22.21 -9.23 -3.95
N GLN A 112 -21.17 -8.41 -4.07
CA GLN A 112 -19.96 -8.48 -3.22
C GLN A 112 -20.11 -7.71 -1.89
N GLY A 113 -21.27 -7.08 -1.62
CA GLY A 113 -21.50 -6.35 -0.39
C GLY A 113 -21.32 -7.26 0.84
N GLY A 114 -20.39 -6.90 1.73
CA GLY A 114 -20.02 -7.70 2.89
C GLY A 114 -18.79 -8.60 2.72
N GLU A 115 -18.29 -8.77 1.51
CA GLU A 115 -17.02 -9.47 1.20
C GLU A 115 -16.13 -8.66 0.23
N CYS A 116 -16.39 -7.37 0.12
CA CYS A 116 -15.69 -6.48 -0.81
C CYS A 116 -14.43 -5.91 -0.18
N ASP A 117 -13.27 -6.18 -0.78
CA ASP A 117 -11.98 -5.57 -0.37
C ASP A 117 -12.05 -4.04 -0.29
N LEU A 118 -12.79 -3.39 -1.20
CA LEU A 118 -12.93 -1.92 -1.19
C LEU A 118 -13.67 -1.46 0.07
N GLN A 119 -14.72 -2.17 0.47
CA GLN A 119 -15.46 -1.89 1.68
C GLN A 119 -14.58 -2.09 2.92
N ASP A 120 -13.91 -3.24 3.03
CA ASP A 120 -13.11 -3.59 4.20
C ASP A 120 -11.90 -2.66 4.36
N GLN A 121 -11.19 -2.38 3.27
CA GLN A 121 -10.05 -1.47 3.30
C GLN A 121 -10.48 -0.01 3.49
N ALA A 122 -11.67 0.40 3.03
CA ALA A 122 -12.21 1.73 3.33
C ALA A 122 -12.47 1.87 4.84
N MET A 123 -13.03 0.84 5.47
CA MET A 123 -13.24 0.82 6.93
C MET A 123 -11.94 0.80 7.72
N ALA A 124 -10.91 0.08 7.24
CA ALA A 124 -9.65 -0.09 7.97
C ALA A 124 -8.62 1.04 7.74
N TYR A 125 -8.57 1.62 6.53
CA TYR A 125 -7.51 2.56 6.10
C TYR A 125 -8.05 3.87 5.49
N GLY A 126 -9.36 3.98 5.27
CA GLY A 126 -9.99 5.19 4.74
C GLY A 126 -10.31 6.23 5.81
N VAL A 127 -10.97 7.30 5.36
CA VAL A 127 -11.57 8.32 6.23
C VAL A 127 -13.06 8.04 6.42
N ASP A 128 -13.61 8.50 7.54
CA ASP A 128 -15.01 8.27 7.95
C ASP A 128 -16.05 9.08 7.16
N THR A 129 -15.61 10.12 6.44
CA THR A 129 -16.48 11.09 5.77
C THR A 129 -15.97 11.41 4.37
N SER A 130 -16.88 11.66 3.44
CA SER A 130 -16.55 12.13 2.10
C SER A 130 -16.61 13.64 2.02
N ARG A 131 -15.64 14.24 1.31
CA ARG A 131 -15.65 15.67 0.96
C ARG A 131 -16.19 15.92 -0.44
N PHE A 132 -16.43 14.87 -1.22
CA PHE A 132 -16.85 14.96 -2.61
C PHE A 132 -18.38 15.10 -2.70
N ALA A 133 -18.84 16.29 -3.10
CA ALA A 133 -20.26 16.63 -3.21
C ALA A 133 -20.71 16.85 -4.68
N GLU A 134 -19.87 16.49 -5.64
CA GLU A 134 -20.14 16.66 -7.07
C GLU A 134 -20.80 15.41 -7.67
N ASN A 135 -21.23 15.52 -8.94
CA ASN A 135 -21.78 14.38 -9.66
C ASN A 135 -20.71 13.31 -9.91
N LYS A 136 -21.00 12.08 -9.48
CA LYS A 136 -20.21 10.89 -9.82
C LYS A 136 -20.36 10.57 -11.30
N ARG A 137 -19.31 10.05 -11.93
CA ARG A 137 -19.44 9.44 -13.27
C ARG A 137 -20.25 8.14 -13.20
N ALA A 138 -21.00 7.85 -14.26
CA ALA A 138 -21.75 6.62 -14.47
C ALA A 138 -21.20 5.88 -15.69
#